data_AF-A0A934RD22-F1
#
_entry.id   AF-A0A934RD22-F1
#
_cell.length_a   1.000
_cell.length_b   1.000
_cell.length_c   1.000
_cell.angle_alpha   90.00
_cell.angle_beta   90.00
_cell.angle_gamma   90.00
#
_symmetry.space_group_name_H-M   'P 1'
#
loop_
_entity.id
_entity.type
_entity.pdbx_description
1 polymer ?
#
loop_
_entity_poly.entity_id
_entity_poly.type
_entity_poly.pdbx_seq_one_letter_code
_entity_poly.pdbx_strand_id
1 'polypeptide(L)'
;MLLAFLVPAWVGAVALRKARPSSGAKVLFIGCVVSTVGIVLTLLLVVAGFAMGMNGPGLQIAALVSYLTIPVGMLVFMVGFALHGLQSARVVDRITELETIAAAQQEQISRLEAQG
;
A
#
# COMPACT_ATOMS: atom_id res chain seq x y z
N MET A 1 -18.09 -5.27 9.01
CA MET A 1 -17.28 -4.06 8.75
C MET A 1 -15.84 -4.38 8.36
N LEU A 2 -15.09 -5.21 9.09
CA LEU A 2 -13.68 -5.51 8.76
C LEU A 2 -13.42 -5.94 7.30
N LEU A 3 -14.24 -6.86 6.78
CA LEU A 3 -14.13 -7.32 5.38
C LEU A 3 -14.35 -6.19 4.36
N ALA A 4 -15.20 -5.20 4.68
CA ALA A 4 -15.50 -4.09 3.79
C ALA A 4 -14.31 -3.13 3.62
N PHE A 5 -13.39 -3.08 4.60
CA PHE A 5 -12.15 -2.31 4.48
C PHE A 5 -11.00 -3.14 3.92
N LEU A 6 -10.95 -4.44 4.25
CA LEU A 6 -9.86 -5.32 3.85
C LEU A 6 -9.87 -5.63 2.35
N VAL A 7 -11.06 -5.84 1.76
CA VAL A 7 -11.17 -6.18 0.33
C VAL A 7 -10.66 -5.04 -0.56
N PRO A 8 -11.10 -3.78 -0.41
CA PRO A 8 -10.53 -2.66 -1.16
C PRO A 8 -9.04 -2.47 -0.92
N ALA A 9 -8.56 -2.68 0.32
CA ALA A 9 -7.13 -2.57 0.64
C ALA A 9 -6.30 -3.61 -0.10
N TRP A 10 -6.75 -4.87 -0.18
CA TRP A 10 -6.09 -5.91 -0.97
C TRP A 10 -6.15 -5.65 -2.46
N VAL A 11 -7.32 -5.26 -2.98
CA VAL A 11 -7.46 -4.91 -4.41
C VAL A 11 -6.52 -3.77 -4.77
N GLY A 12 -6.48 -2.70 -3.96
CA GLY A 12 -5.55 -1.59 -4.13
C GLY A 12 -4.09 -2.03 -4.03
N ALA A 13 -3.74 -2.88 -3.06
CA ALA A 13 -2.37 -3.37 -2.90
C ALA A 13 -1.88 -4.19 -4.10
N VAL A 14 -2.72 -5.07 -4.62
CA VAL A 14 -2.39 -5.90 -5.78
C VAL A 14 -2.35 -5.04 -7.04
N ALA A 15 -3.33 -4.16 -7.24
CA ALA A 15 -3.40 -3.30 -8.41
C ALA A 15 -2.19 -2.36 -8.50
N LEU A 16 -1.84 -1.67 -7.41
CA LEU A 16 -0.70 -0.75 -7.37
C LEU A 16 0.64 -1.48 -7.55
N ARG A 17 0.79 -2.65 -6.92
CA ARG A 17 2.00 -3.47 -7.09
C ARG A 17 2.16 -3.97 -8.53
N LYS A 18 1.06 -4.33 -9.19
CA LYS A 18 1.06 -4.76 -10.60
C LYS A 18 1.35 -3.60 -11.55
N ALA A 19 0.78 -2.42 -11.28
CA ALA A 19 0.99 -1.22 -12.09
C ALA A 19 2.45 -0.75 -12.03
N ARG A 20 3.05 -0.72 -10.83
CA ARG A 20 4.45 -0.34 -10.68
C ARG A 20 5.08 -0.97 -9.42
N PRO A 21 6.01 -1.93 -9.56
CA PRO A 21 6.71 -2.47 -8.42
C PRO A 21 7.65 -1.40 -7.83
N SER A 22 7.28 -0.86 -6.67
CA SER A 22 8.06 0.17 -5.97
C SER A 22 8.28 -0.19 -4.50
N SER A 23 9.22 0.48 -3.82
CA SER A 23 9.42 0.29 -2.38
C SER A 23 8.14 0.64 -1.59
N GLY A 24 7.41 1.69 -2.00
CA GLY A 24 6.10 2.03 -1.42
C GLY A 24 5.07 0.92 -1.62
N ALA A 25 5.03 0.28 -2.79
CA ALA A 25 4.13 -0.85 -3.04
C ALA A 25 4.42 -2.07 -2.15
N LYS A 26 5.71 -2.32 -1.82
CA LYS A 26 6.09 -3.37 -0.86
C LYS A 26 5.61 -3.03 0.56
N VAL A 27 5.82 -1.80 1.02
CA VAL A 27 5.38 -1.34 2.34
C VAL A 27 3.86 -1.42 2.47
N LEU A 28 3.14 -1.02 1.42
CA LEU A 28 1.68 -1.12 1.34
C LEU A 28 1.23 -2.58 1.47
N PHE A 29 1.87 -3.50 0.74
CA PHE A 29 1.57 -4.93 0.81
C PHE A 29 1.83 -5.51 2.22
N ILE A 30 2.92 -5.11 2.88
CA ILE A 30 3.23 -5.49 4.26
C ILE A 30 2.13 -4.99 5.21
N GLY A 31 1.69 -3.74 5.08
CA GLY A 31 0.59 -3.19 5.89
C GLY A 31 -0.73 -3.98 5.74
N CYS A 32 -1.07 -4.38 4.51
CA CYS A 32 -2.21 -5.26 4.24
C CYS A 32 -2.07 -6.62 4.93
N VAL A 33 -0.89 -7.25 4.82
CA VAL A 33 -0.62 -8.55 5.45
C VAL A 33 -0.69 -8.45 6.96
N VAL A 34 -0.04 -7.46 7.58
CA VAL A 34 -0.04 -7.25 9.04
C VAL A 34 -1.47 -7.03 9.55
N SER A 35 -2.26 -6.19 8.88
CA SER A 35 -3.67 -5.98 9.24
C SER A 35 -4.49 -7.27 9.16
N THR A 36 -4.26 -8.07 8.11
CA THR A 36 -4.94 -9.35 7.90
C THR A 36 -4.57 -10.35 8.99
N VAL A 37 -3.28 -10.46 9.32
CA VAL A 37 -2.78 -11.32 10.40
C VAL A 37 -3.38 -10.93 11.74
N GLY A 38 -3.46 -9.63 12.05
CA GLY A 38 -4.09 -9.14 13.28
C GLY A 38 -5.56 -9.53 13.41
N ILE A 39 -6.33 -9.45 12.31
CA ILE A 39 -7.73 -9.90 12.27
C ILE A 39 -7.82 -11.41 12.51
N VAL A 40 -6.99 -12.21 11.82
CA VAL A 40 -6.98 -13.67 11.96
C VAL A 40 -6.63 -14.07 13.40
N LEU A 41 -5.59 -13.47 13.99
CA LEU A 41 -5.20 -13.72 15.37
C LEU A 41 -6.32 -13.36 16.35
N THR A 42 -6.95 -12.21 16.17
CA THR A 42 -8.06 -11.78 17.02
C THR A 42 -9.23 -12.76 16.94
N LEU A 43 -9.59 -13.23 15.73
CA LEU A 43 -10.63 -14.24 15.55
C LEU A 43 -10.27 -15.58 16.21
N LEU A 44 -9.03 -16.05 16.04
CA LEU A 44 -8.56 -17.29 16.66
C LEU A 44 -8.62 -17.22 18.19
N LEU A 45 -8.22 -16.10 18.79
CA LEU A 45 -8.26 -15.91 20.24
C LEU A 45 -9.69 -15.83 20.77
N VAL A 46 -10.59 -15.19 20.03
CA VAL A 46 -12.03 -15.16 20.37
C VAL A 46 -12.59 -16.58 20.33
N VAL A 47 -12.35 -17.33 19.26
CA VAL A 47 -12.81 -18.73 19.14
C VAL A 47 -12.22 -19.61 20.24
N ALA A 48 -10.92 -19.49 20.53
CA ALA A 48 -10.28 -20.24 21.61
C ALA A 48 -10.86 -19.89 22.99
N GLY A 49 -11.10 -18.60 23.27
CA GLY A 49 -11.73 -18.15 24.51
C GLY A 49 -13.13 -18.71 24.72
N PHE A 50 -13.97 -18.68 23.67
CA PHE A 50 -15.33 -19.20 23.72
C PHE A 50 -15.40 -20.74 23.72
N ALA A 51 -14.60 -21.42 22.91
CA ALA A 51 -14.66 -22.87 22.73
C ALA A 51 -13.94 -23.64 23.85
N MET A 52 -12.85 -23.10 24.39
CA MET A 52 -12.03 -23.77 25.41
C MET A 52 -12.27 -23.23 26.83
N GLY A 53 -13.18 -22.26 27.00
CA GLY A 53 -13.46 -21.63 28.29
C GLY A 53 -12.25 -20.91 28.90
N MET A 54 -11.24 -20.62 28.07
CA MET A 54 -10.02 -19.95 28.49
C MET A 54 -10.37 -18.51 28.87
N ASN A 55 -10.32 -18.19 30.16
CA ASN A 55 -10.49 -16.85 30.66
C ASN A 55 -9.36 -16.56 31.65
N GLY A 56 -8.34 -15.86 31.18
CA GLY A 56 -7.17 -15.54 31.98
C GLY A 56 -6.45 -14.29 31.47
N PRO A 57 -5.61 -13.67 32.30
CA PRO A 57 -4.93 -12.41 31.97
C PRO A 57 -4.04 -12.54 30.72
N GLY A 58 -3.42 -13.70 30.50
CA GLY A 58 -2.63 -13.95 29.29
C GLY A 58 -3.46 -13.89 28.00
N LEU A 59 -4.70 -14.40 28.01
CA LEU A 59 -5.59 -14.33 26.84
C LEU A 59 -6.03 -12.88 26.58
N GLN A 60 -6.31 -12.11 27.63
CA GLN A 60 -6.68 -10.70 27.51
C GLN A 60 -5.54 -9.86 26.93
N ILE A 61 -4.31 -10.10 27.38
CA ILE A 61 -3.10 -9.44 26.83
C ILE A 61 -2.91 -9.85 25.37
N ALA A 62 -3.01 -11.14 25.04
CA ALA A 62 -2.89 -11.62 23.66
C ALA A 62 -3.96 -11.02 22.74
N ALA A 63 -5.21 -10.90 23.23
CA ALA A 63 -6.30 -10.27 22.49
C ALA A 63 -6.06 -8.78 22.26
N LEU A 64 -5.56 -8.06 23.27
CA LEU A 64 -5.20 -6.65 23.16
C LEU A 64 -4.08 -6.43 22.14
N VAL A 65 -2.99 -7.22 22.22
CA VAL A 65 -1.88 -7.14 21.26
C VAL A 65 -2.35 -7.45 19.85
N SER A 66 -3.15 -8.50 19.68
CA SER A 66 -3.71 -8.87 18.38
C SER A 66 -4.60 -7.76 17.82
N TYR A 67 -5.42 -7.14 18.66
CA TYR A 67 -6.26 -6.03 18.24
C TYR A 67 -5.43 -4.80 17.81
N LEU A 68 -4.33 -4.50 18.51
CA LEU A 68 -3.43 -3.39 18.18
C LEU A 68 -2.66 -3.59 16.88
N THR A 69 -2.42 -4.83 16.44
CA THR A 69 -1.76 -5.07 15.14
C THR A 69 -2.59 -4.60 13.94
N ILE A 70 -3.91 -4.48 14.09
CA ILE A 70 -4.81 -4.00 13.02
C ILE A 70 -4.54 -2.52 12.69
N PRO A 71 -4.64 -1.55 13.62
CA PRO A 71 -4.35 -0.15 13.33
C PRO A 71 -2.87 0.06 12.94
N VAL A 72 -1.94 -0.71 13.51
CA VAL A 72 -0.52 -0.67 13.10
C VAL A 72 -0.36 -1.07 11.64
N GLY A 73 -0.98 -2.17 11.21
CA GLY A 73 -0.96 -2.59 9.82
C GLY A 73 -1.59 -1.55 8.88
N MET A 74 -2.68 -0.90 9.30
CA MET A 74 -3.32 0.17 8.52
C MET A 74 -2.45 1.42 8.41
N LEU A 75 -1.73 1.79 9.47
CA LEU A 75 -0.77 2.89 9.41
C LEU A 75 0.38 2.58 8.43
N VAL A 76 0.93 1.36 8.50
CA VAL A 76 1.96 0.92 7.54
C VAL A 76 1.42 0.94 6.11
N PHE A 77 0.16 0.52 5.91
CA PHE A 77 -0.52 0.60 4.61
C PHE A 77 -0.60 2.05 4.10
N MET A 78 -1.04 2.99 4.93
CA MET A 78 -1.15 4.41 4.59
C MET A 78 0.21 5.02 4.25
N VAL A 79 1.26 4.70 5.02
CA VAL A 79 2.63 5.13 4.74
C VAL A 79 3.11 4.57 3.40
N GLY A 80 2.88 3.29 3.13
CA GLY A 80 3.21 2.67 1.85
C GLY A 80 2.50 3.32 0.67
N PHE A 81 1.21 3.64 0.83
CA PHE A 81 0.41 4.35 -0.17
C PHE A 81 0.97 5.75 -0.46
N ALA A 82 1.28 6.54 0.58
CA ALA A 82 1.87 7.86 0.43
C ALA A 82 3.24 7.81 -0.29
N LEU A 83 4.11 6.87 0.11
CA LEU A 83 5.41 6.67 -0.53
C LEU A 83 5.28 6.27 -2.01
N HIS A 84 4.32 5.40 -2.33
CA HIS A 84 4.04 5.01 -3.70
C HIS A 84 3.51 6.20 -4.52
N GLY A 85 2.61 7.01 -3.96
CA GLY A 85 2.10 8.23 -4.58
C GLY A 85 3.20 9.25 -4.91
N LEU A 86 4.10 9.51 -3.97
CA LEU A 86 5.25 10.41 -4.18
C LEU A 86 6.18 9.91 -5.29
N GLN A 87 6.41 8.59 -5.38
CA GLN A 87 7.22 8.00 -6.44
C GLN A 87 6.54 8.07 -7.81
N SER A 88 5.22 7.95 -7.85
CA SER A 88 4.43 8.10 -9.07
C SER A 88 4.41 9.54 -9.55
N ALA A 89 4.21 10.51 -8.66
CA ALA A 89 4.27 11.93 -8.99
C ALA A 89 5.62 12.31 -9.64
N ARG A 90 6.75 11.91 -9.02
CA ARG A 90 8.09 12.17 -9.58
C ARG A 90 8.32 11.57 -10.96
N VAL A 91 7.61 10.50 -11.31
CA VAL A 91 7.73 9.93 -12.67
C VAL A 91 6.89 10.69 -13.66
N VAL A 92 5.69 11.12 -13.28
CA VAL A 92 4.88 12.01 -14.12
C VAL A 92 5.63 13.30 -14.40
N ASP A 93 6.23 13.92 -13.39
CA ASP A 93 7.04 15.15 -13.56
C ASP A 93 8.17 14.93 -14.56
N ARG A 94 8.91 13.82 -14.45
CA ARG A 94 9.97 13.47 -15.40
C ARG A 94 9.45 13.18 -16.81
N ILE A 95 8.27 12.58 -16.95
CA ILE A 95 7.66 12.36 -18.27
C ILE A 95 7.32 13.71 -18.90
N THR A 96 6.72 14.63 -18.15
CA THR A 96 6.40 15.97 -18.63
C THR A 96 7.68 16.74 -19.01
N GLU A 97 8.74 16.66 -18.22
CA GLU A 97 10.05 17.23 -18.58
C GLU A 97 10.58 16.64 -19.91
N LEU A 98 10.51 15.32 -20.08
CA LEU A 98 10.96 14.67 -21.32
C LEU A 98 10.10 15.05 -22.53
N GLU A 99 8.79 15.19 -22.36
CA GLU A 99 7.88 15.65 -23.41
C GLU A 99 8.20 17.09 -23.84
N THR A 100 8.52 17.98 -22.89
CA THR A 100 8.93 19.35 -23.20
C THR A 100 10.27 19.41 -23.95
N ILE A 101 11.23 18.57 -23.56
CA ILE A 101 12.53 18.48 -24.26
C ILE A 101 12.33 17.91 -25.67
N ALA A 102 11.52 16.86 -25.82
CA ALA A 102 11.24 16.27 -27.12
C ALA A 102 10.55 17.27 -28.07
N ALA A 103 9.59 18.05 -27.57
CA ALA A 103 8.94 19.10 -28.35
C ALA A 103 9.94 20.18 -28.80
N ALA A 104 10.85 20.60 -27.90
CA ALA A 104 11.88 21.58 -28.24
C ALA A 104 12.88 21.05 -29.28
N GLN A 105 13.27 19.78 -29.20
CA GLN A 105 14.15 19.14 -30.19
C GLN A 105 13.47 19.02 -31.56
N GLN A 106 12.19 18.64 -31.59
CA GLN A 106 11.41 18.57 -32.82
C GLN A 106 11.37 19.93 -33.54
N GLU A 107 11.22 21.02 -32.78
CA GLU A 107 11.23 22.38 -33.32
C GLU A 107 12.60 22.81 -33.85
N GLN A 108 13.69 22.40 -33.20
CA GLN A 108 15.04 22.66 -33.72
C GLN A 108 15.31 21.90 -35.02
N ILE A 109 14.87 20.65 -35.12
CA ILE A 109 15.02 19.83 -36.33
C ILE A 109 14.24 20.47 -37.49
N SER A 110 12.98 20.85 -37.28
CA SER A 110 12.18 21.47 -38.34
C SER A 110 12.74 22.82 -38.82
N ARG A 111 13.36 23.60 -37.92
CA ARG A 111 14.05 24.83 -38.28
C ARG A 111 15.32 24.58 -39.11
N LEU A 112 16.07 23.52 -38.81
CA LEU A 112 17.26 23.15 -39.58
C LEU A 112 16.89 22.63 -40.97
N GLU A 113 15.83 21.82 -41.09
CA GLU A 113 15.30 21.35 -42.38
C GLU A 113 14.76 22.48 -43.24
N ALA A 114 14.19 23.54 -42.64
CA ALA A 114 13.71 24.70 -43.39
C ALA A 114 14.83 25.62 -43.90
N GLN A 115 16.07 25.46 -43.43
CA GLN A 115 17.23 26.27 -43.81
C GLN A 115 18.19 25.58 -44.78
N GLY A 116 18.09 24.26 -44.96
CA GLY A 116 18.87 23.46 -45.90
C GLY A 116 18.15 23.23 -47.22
#